data_AF-A0A059CRA5-F1
#
_entry.id   AF-A0A059CRA5-F1
#
_cell.length_a   1.000
_cell.length_b   1.000
_cell.length_c   1.000
_cell.angle_alpha   90.00
_cell.angle_beta   90.00
_cell.angle_gamma   90.00
#
_symmetry.space_group_name_H-M   'P 1'
#
loop_
_entity.id
_entity.type
_entity.pdbx_description
1 polymer ?
#
loop_
_entity_poly.entity_id
_entity_poly.type
_entity_poly.pdbx_seq_one_letter_code
_entity_poly.pdbx_strand_id
1 'polypeptide(L)'
;FEIWSFEMMVLLSGLLPNPKLETSVLSISLNTCSLVFMIPLGLSGSISTRVSNELGAGRPRAARLAIYVSLMMVAMEGLLAGTLMIFCRRAWGYLYSTEEEIVNYVGDMLVLIATSHLIDGIQSVLSGIARGCGWQKIGAVINLGAYYLLGIPVAVFLAFVCHFGGKGLWDGDYSCTLCASIVTCDPNRMYRLGERGKQRKPLTESIAP
;
A
#
# COMPACT_ATOMS: atom_id res chain seq x y z
N PHE A 1 -9.06 -5.14 -2.18
CA PHE A 1 -8.05 -6.18 -2.46
C PHE A 1 -7.13 -6.29 -1.27
N GLU A 2 -6.39 -5.23 -0.94
CA GLU A 2 -5.52 -5.11 0.25
C GLU A 2 -6.18 -5.53 1.58
N ILE A 3 -7.34 -4.96 1.93
CA ILE A 3 -8.10 -5.36 3.14
C ILE A 3 -8.47 -6.86 3.16
N TRP A 4 -8.81 -7.42 2.01
CA TRP A 4 -9.18 -8.82 1.90
C TRP A 4 -7.96 -9.74 2.04
N SER A 5 -6.79 -9.29 1.55
CA SER A 5 -5.52 -9.97 1.78
C SER A 5 -5.15 -10.00 3.26
N PHE A 6 -5.38 -8.92 4.00
CA PHE A 6 -5.18 -8.89 5.46
C PHE A 6 -6.10 -9.87 6.20
N GLU A 7 -7.37 -9.95 5.82
CA GLU A 7 -8.30 -10.96 6.39
C GLU A 7 -7.82 -12.39 6.09
N MET A 8 -7.34 -12.65 4.88
CA MET A 8 -6.76 -13.94 4.51
C MET A 8 -5.49 -14.26 5.30
N MET A 9 -4.62 -13.29 5.57
CA MET A 9 -3.44 -13.48 6.42
C MET A 9 -3.81 -13.87 7.85
N VAL A 10 -4.84 -13.25 8.44
CA VAL A 10 -5.35 -13.62 9.78
C VAL A 10 -5.93 -15.03 9.78
N LEU A 11 -6.69 -15.40 8.74
CA LEU A 11 -7.23 -16.75 8.64
C LEU A 11 -6.12 -17.80 8.50
N LEU A 12 -5.09 -17.52 7.69
CA LEU A 12 -3.96 -18.42 7.49
C LEU A 12 -3.06 -18.53 8.73
N SER A 13 -2.91 -17.47 9.52
CA SER A 13 -2.13 -17.53 10.75
C SER A 13 -2.74 -18.44 11.81
N GLY A 14 -4.07 -18.59 11.80
CA GLY A 14 -4.80 -19.57 12.61
C GLY A 14 -4.49 -21.04 12.30
N LEU A 15 -3.84 -21.32 11.15
CA LEU A 15 -3.42 -22.66 10.73
C LEU A 15 -1.95 -22.98 11.08
N LEU A 16 -1.21 -22.03 11.67
CA LEU A 16 0.19 -22.21 12.06
C LEU A 16 0.34 -23.05 13.34
N PRO A 17 1.52 -23.64 13.60
CA PRO A 17 1.74 -24.56 14.73
C PRO A 17 1.45 -23.97 16.13
N ASN A 18 1.56 -22.65 16.30
CA ASN A 18 1.17 -21.94 17.53
C ASN A 18 0.12 -20.85 17.22
N PRO A 19 -1.15 -21.23 16.99
CA PRO A 19 -2.14 -20.33 16.43
C PRO A 19 -2.51 -19.20 17.41
N LYS A 20 -2.44 -19.42 18.73
CA LYS A 20 -2.70 -18.38 19.73
C LYS A 20 -1.67 -17.26 19.67
N LEU A 21 -0.39 -17.62 19.63
CA LEU A 21 0.71 -16.66 19.55
C LEU A 21 0.69 -15.93 18.20
N GLU A 22 0.66 -16.67 17.09
CA GLU A 22 0.71 -16.12 15.73
C GLU A 22 -0.49 -15.21 15.43
N THR A 23 -1.72 -15.62 15.81
CA THR A 23 -2.91 -14.80 15.60
C THR A 23 -2.87 -13.53 16.44
N SER A 24 -2.42 -13.60 17.70
CA SER A 24 -2.33 -12.42 18.58
C SER A 24 -1.32 -11.41 18.07
N VAL A 25 -0.11 -11.86 17.74
CA VAL A 25 0.95 -11.01 17.19
C VAL A 25 0.51 -10.40 15.87
N LEU A 26 -0.03 -11.20 14.94
CA LEU A 26 -0.48 -10.70 13.64
C LEU A 26 -1.64 -9.70 13.78
N SER A 27 -2.57 -9.92 14.72
CA SER A 27 -3.67 -8.98 14.98
C SER A 27 -3.17 -7.62 15.48
N ILE A 28 -2.19 -7.61 16.41
CA ILE A 28 -1.56 -6.39 16.90
C ILE A 28 -0.80 -5.68 15.76
N SER A 29 -0.06 -6.44 14.96
CA SER A 29 0.67 -5.95 13.79
C SER A 29 -0.26 -5.30 12.76
N LEU A 30 -1.36 -5.97 12.39
CA LEU A 30 -2.34 -5.45 11.43
C LEU A 30 -3.09 -4.22 11.95
N ASN A 31 -3.42 -4.20 13.25
CA ASN A 31 -4.02 -3.01 13.87
C ASN A 31 -3.07 -1.81 13.79
N THR A 32 -1.78 -2.03 14.09
CA THR A 32 -0.75 -0.99 14.01
C THR A 32 -0.57 -0.51 12.57
N CYS A 33 -0.46 -1.43 11.61
CA CYS A 33 -0.35 -1.12 10.19
C CYS A 33 -1.56 -0.29 9.72
N SER A 34 -2.78 -0.69 10.10
CA SER A 34 -4.00 0.04 9.75
C SER A 34 -4.01 1.46 10.30
N LEU A 35 -3.56 1.65 11.55
CA LEU A 35 -3.50 2.95 12.20
C LEU A 35 -2.54 3.90 11.47
N VAL A 36 -1.33 3.45 11.15
CA VAL A 36 -0.33 4.29 10.48
C VAL A 36 -0.72 4.53 9.01
N PHE A 37 -1.30 3.53 8.33
CA PHE A 37 -1.70 3.63 6.93
C PHE A 37 -2.82 4.65 6.66
N MET A 38 -3.56 5.09 7.68
CA MET A 38 -4.57 6.16 7.51
C MET A 38 -3.96 7.46 6.98
N ILE A 39 -2.69 7.76 7.29
CA ILE A 39 -2.02 8.97 6.83
C ILE A 39 -1.75 8.92 5.31
N PRO A 40 -1.05 7.89 4.77
CA PRO A 40 -0.94 7.70 3.32
C PRO A 40 -2.30 7.60 2.59
N LEU A 41 -3.29 6.96 3.20
CA LEU A 41 -4.63 6.85 2.63
C LEU A 41 -5.29 8.23 2.46
N GLY A 42 -5.16 9.11 3.46
CA GLY A 42 -5.62 10.50 3.38
C GLY A 42 -4.90 11.30 2.28
N LEU A 43 -3.59 11.11 2.15
CA LEU A 43 -2.80 11.70 1.05
C LEU A 43 -3.27 11.18 -0.32
N SER A 44 -3.53 9.88 -0.43
CA SER A 44 -4.05 9.22 -1.64
C SER A 44 -5.38 9.80 -2.11
N GLY A 45 -6.31 10.06 -1.19
CA GLY A 45 -7.58 10.75 -1.50
C GLY A 45 -7.36 12.20 -1.94
N SER A 46 -6.50 12.92 -1.21
CA SER A 46 -6.19 14.33 -1.48
C SER A 46 -5.55 14.54 -2.86
N ILE A 47 -4.56 13.71 -3.21
CA ILE A 47 -3.88 13.81 -4.51
C ILE A 47 -4.81 13.40 -5.66
N SER A 48 -5.68 12.41 -5.47
CA SER A 48 -6.68 12.01 -6.48
C SER A 48 -7.57 13.20 -6.86
N THR A 49 -8.11 13.90 -5.86
CA THR A 49 -8.93 15.10 -6.08
C THR A 49 -8.13 16.22 -6.73
N ARG A 50 -6.91 16.50 -6.26
CA ARG A 50 -6.09 17.60 -6.81
C ARG A 50 -5.70 17.35 -8.26
N VAL A 51 -5.24 16.15 -8.60
CA VAL A 51 -4.88 15.77 -9.97
C VAL A 51 -6.10 15.83 -10.89
N SER A 52 -7.24 15.31 -10.46
CA SER A 52 -8.50 15.39 -11.22
C SER A 52 -8.89 16.84 -11.52
N ASN A 53 -8.81 17.73 -10.54
CA ASN A 53 -9.16 19.15 -10.70
C ASN A 53 -8.21 19.89 -11.65
N GLU A 54 -6.89 19.71 -11.48
CA GLU A 54 -5.90 20.36 -12.34
C GLU A 54 -5.96 19.85 -13.79
N LEU A 55 -6.16 18.54 -13.98
CA LEU A 55 -6.37 17.96 -15.32
C LEU A 55 -7.72 18.38 -15.92
N GLY A 56 -8.76 18.54 -15.10
CA GLY A 56 -10.07 19.06 -15.50
C GLY A 56 -9.98 20.52 -15.97
N ALA A 57 -9.19 21.33 -15.29
CA ALA A 57 -8.95 22.74 -15.61
C ALA A 57 -7.94 22.97 -16.74
N GLY A 58 -7.42 21.91 -17.39
CA GLY A 58 -6.43 22.04 -18.46
C GLY A 58 -5.07 22.56 -17.96
N ARG A 59 -4.70 22.28 -16.71
CA ARG A 59 -3.45 22.71 -16.05
C ARG A 59 -2.49 21.52 -15.78
N PRO A 60 -1.98 20.85 -16.82
CA PRO A 60 -1.14 19.66 -16.66
C PRO A 60 0.13 19.87 -15.82
N ARG A 61 0.75 21.05 -15.93
CA ARG A 61 1.98 21.39 -15.17
C ARG A 61 1.70 21.44 -13.67
N ALA A 62 0.55 21.98 -13.27
CA ALA A 62 0.13 22.02 -11.87
C ALA A 62 -0.21 20.62 -11.35
N ALA A 63 -0.86 19.78 -12.17
CA ALA A 63 -1.09 18.37 -11.83
C ALA A 63 0.22 17.62 -11.58
N ARG A 64 1.22 17.82 -12.45
CA ARG A 64 2.55 17.19 -12.30
C ARG A 64 3.29 17.67 -11.05
N LEU A 65 3.19 18.95 -10.72
CA LEU A 65 3.74 19.48 -9.47
C LEU A 65 3.07 18.84 -8.24
N ALA A 66 1.72 18.74 -8.24
CA ALA A 66 0.98 18.11 -7.16
C ALA A 66 1.42 16.65 -6.94
N ILE A 67 1.65 15.90 -8.02
CA ILE A 67 2.18 14.53 -7.97
C ILE A 67 3.52 14.49 -7.24
N TYR A 68 4.50 15.31 -7.68
CA TYR A 68 5.83 15.31 -7.04
C TYR A 68 5.77 15.73 -5.56
N VAL A 69 4.97 16.73 -5.22
CA VAL A 69 4.79 17.16 -3.83
C VAL A 69 4.21 16.04 -2.98
N SER A 70 3.18 15.33 -3.47
CA SER A 70 2.58 14.21 -2.73
C SER A 70 3.54 13.04 -2.52
N LEU A 71 4.40 12.74 -3.51
CA LEU A 71 5.43 11.70 -3.40
C LEU A 71 6.48 12.07 -2.36
N MET A 72 6.89 13.35 -2.29
CA MET A 72 7.81 13.82 -1.25
C MET A 72 7.15 13.78 0.13
N MET A 73 5.88 14.18 0.25
CA MET A 73 5.13 14.13 1.51
C MET A 73 5.04 12.71 2.07
N VAL A 74 4.69 11.72 1.24
CA VAL A 74 4.59 10.33 1.70
C VAL A 74 5.95 9.70 1.99
N ALA A 75 7.02 10.11 1.27
CA ALA A 75 8.37 9.66 1.60
C ALA A 75 8.83 10.18 2.97
N MET A 76 8.58 11.45 3.27
CA MET A 76 8.90 12.04 4.58
C MET A 76 8.06 11.41 5.70
N GLU A 77 6.77 11.21 5.47
CA GLU A 77 5.87 10.54 6.41
C GLU A 77 6.34 9.11 6.68
N GLY A 78 6.62 8.32 5.65
CA GLY A 78 7.06 6.93 5.81
C GLY A 78 8.37 6.81 6.57
N LEU A 79 9.33 7.73 6.34
CA LEU A 79 10.59 7.77 7.11
C LEU A 79 10.34 8.12 8.58
N LEU A 80 9.49 9.11 8.87
CA LEU A 80 9.17 9.51 10.24
C LEU A 80 8.42 8.40 10.98
N ALA A 81 7.36 7.86 10.37
CA ALA A 81 6.56 6.78 10.94
C ALA A 81 7.39 5.50 11.13
N GLY A 82 8.19 5.11 10.14
CA GLY A 82 9.10 3.97 10.21
C GLY A 82 10.11 4.11 11.35
N THR A 83 10.72 5.29 11.48
CA THR A 83 11.64 5.60 12.57
C THR A 83 10.96 5.47 13.94
N LEU A 84 9.79 6.08 14.10
CA LEU A 84 9.02 5.99 15.35
C LEU A 84 8.63 4.55 15.69
N MET A 85 8.18 3.75 14.72
CA MET A 85 7.85 2.34 14.94
C MET A 85 9.05 1.53 15.43
N ILE A 86 10.24 1.74 14.86
CA ILE A 86 11.46 1.04 15.28
C ILE A 86 11.89 1.46 16.70
N PHE A 87 11.89 2.77 16.99
CA PHE A 87 12.29 3.27 18.31
C PHE A 87 11.30 2.88 19.42
N CYS A 88 10.00 2.92 19.13
CA CYS A 88 8.95 2.64 20.11
C CYS A 88 8.53 1.16 20.16
N ARG A 89 9.18 0.26 19.41
CA ARG A 89 8.71 -1.12 19.18
C ARG A 89 8.39 -1.93 20.45
N ARG A 90 9.22 -1.81 21.50
CA ARG A 90 9.00 -2.52 22.77
C ARG A 90 7.89 -1.90 23.60
N ALA A 91 7.89 -0.56 23.71
CA ALA A 91 6.84 0.16 24.42
C ALA A 91 5.47 -0.10 23.79
N TRP A 92 5.41 -0.16 22.46
CA TRP A 92 4.20 -0.49 21.72
C TRP A 92 3.68 -1.90 22.02
N GLY A 93 4.56 -2.91 22.03
CA GLY A 93 4.16 -4.28 22.40
C GLY A 93 3.56 -4.37 23.80
N TYR A 94 4.13 -3.64 24.77
CA TYR A 94 3.61 -3.59 26.14
C TYR A 94 2.25 -2.90 26.29
N LEU A 95 1.80 -2.11 25.30
CA LEU A 95 0.44 -1.56 25.30
C LEU A 95 -0.63 -2.63 25.03
N TYR A 96 -0.26 -3.72 24.36
CA TYR A 96 -1.20 -4.78 23.95
C TYR A 96 -1.08 -6.05 24.80
N SER A 97 0.11 -6.38 25.32
CA SER A 97 0.32 -7.60 26.09
C SER A 97 1.36 -7.43 27.20
N THR A 98 1.16 -8.19 28.28
CA THR A 98 2.14 -8.34 29.38
C THR A 98 3.05 -9.56 29.20
N GLU A 99 2.77 -10.44 28.24
CA GLU A 99 3.58 -11.62 27.96
C GLU A 99 4.82 -11.24 27.13
N GLU A 100 6.02 -11.46 27.68
CA GLU A 100 7.27 -11.08 27.00
C GLU A 100 7.44 -11.72 25.63
N GLU A 101 6.95 -12.95 25.43
CA GLU A 101 7.02 -13.64 24.15
C GLU A 101 6.26 -12.87 23.06
N ILE A 102 5.04 -12.40 23.35
CA ILE A 102 4.23 -11.57 22.44
C ILE A 102 4.92 -10.23 22.21
N VAL A 103 5.40 -9.56 23.26
CA VAL A 103 6.03 -8.24 23.16
C VAL A 103 7.28 -8.28 22.28
N ASN A 104 8.14 -9.29 22.47
CA ASN A 104 9.34 -9.46 21.66
C ASN A 104 8.99 -9.76 20.19
N TYR A 105 8.00 -10.62 19.94
CA TYR A 105 7.61 -10.97 18.59
C TYR A 105 6.92 -9.79 17.85
N VAL A 106 6.05 -9.03 18.52
CA VAL A 106 5.50 -7.77 17.98
C VAL A 106 6.63 -6.76 17.69
N GLY A 107 7.63 -6.70 18.57
CA GLY A 107 8.80 -5.83 18.37
C GLY A 107 9.60 -6.17 17.10
N ASP A 108 9.75 -7.46 16.79
CA ASP A 108 10.34 -7.93 15.53
C ASP A 108 9.46 -7.58 14.33
N MET A 109 8.16 -7.81 14.44
CA MET A 109 7.20 -7.49 13.39
C MET A 109 7.16 -5.99 13.08
N LEU A 110 7.27 -5.12 14.09
CA LEU A 110 7.30 -3.67 13.89
C LEU A 110 8.49 -3.19 13.05
N VAL A 111 9.61 -3.91 13.07
CA VAL A 111 10.73 -3.61 12.17
C VAL A 111 10.37 -3.94 10.73
N LEU A 112 9.68 -5.06 10.49
CA LEU A 112 9.18 -5.44 9.16
C LEU A 112 8.07 -4.49 8.67
N ILE A 113 7.15 -4.09 9.55
CA ILE A 113 6.10 -3.12 9.24
C ILE A 113 6.72 -1.76 8.90
N ALA A 114 7.76 -1.35 9.62
CA ALA A 114 8.41 -0.07 9.37
C ALA A 114 9.06 -0.01 7.97
N THR A 115 9.63 -1.11 7.49
CA THR A 115 10.20 -1.17 6.14
C THR A 115 9.13 -1.31 5.05
N SER A 116 8.01 -2.00 5.31
CA SER A 116 6.91 -2.12 4.36
C SER A 116 6.10 -0.82 4.21
N HIS A 117 5.88 -0.10 5.32
CA HIS A 117 5.04 1.09 5.36
C HIS A 117 5.42 2.17 4.33
N LEU A 118 6.73 2.36 4.10
CA LEU A 118 7.19 3.34 3.10
C LEU A 118 6.73 2.98 1.68
N ILE A 119 6.82 1.70 1.32
CA ILE A 119 6.43 1.21 -0.01
C ILE A 119 4.91 1.22 -0.15
N ASP A 120 4.20 0.80 0.89
CA ASP A 120 2.74 0.83 0.94
C ASP A 120 2.22 2.27 0.80
N GLY A 121 2.87 3.23 1.47
CA GLY A 121 2.55 4.64 1.37
C GLY A 121 2.73 5.19 -0.06
N ILE A 122 3.88 4.90 -0.69
CA ILE A 122 4.14 5.29 -2.08
C ILE A 122 3.08 4.67 -3.01
N GLN A 123 2.78 3.38 -2.84
CA GLN A 123 1.78 2.69 -3.65
C GLN A 123 0.37 3.27 -3.48
N SER A 124 0.02 3.66 -2.26
CA SER A 124 -1.24 4.32 -1.95
C SER A 124 -1.36 5.65 -2.69
N VAL A 125 -0.32 6.49 -2.66
CA VAL A 125 -0.28 7.76 -3.40
C VAL A 125 -0.34 7.54 -4.90
N LEU A 126 0.43 6.60 -5.46
CA LEU A 126 0.40 6.26 -6.88
C LEU A 126 -0.99 5.78 -7.33
N SER A 127 -1.66 4.97 -6.50
CA SER A 127 -3.04 4.54 -6.74
C SER A 127 -4.01 5.71 -6.72
N GLY A 128 -3.82 6.67 -5.81
CA GLY A 128 -4.58 7.92 -5.76
C GLY A 128 -4.39 8.76 -7.04
N ILE A 129 -3.16 8.89 -7.51
CA ILE A 129 -2.84 9.59 -8.77
C ILE A 129 -3.52 8.90 -9.95
N ALA A 130 -3.45 7.57 -10.04
CA ALA A 130 -4.11 6.80 -11.09
C ALA A 130 -5.64 7.05 -11.08
N ARG A 131 -6.29 7.05 -9.90
CA ARG A 131 -7.71 7.40 -9.79
C ARG A 131 -7.99 8.84 -10.24
N GLY A 132 -7.17 9.80 -9.83
CA GLY A 132 -7.28 11.20 -10.26
C GLY A 132 -7.13 11.41 -11.76
N CYS A 133 -6.36 10.56 -12.43
CA CYS A 133 -6.21 10.53 -13.89
C CYS A 133 -7.34 9.77 -14.62
N GLY A 134 -8.26 9.11 -13.91
CA GLY A 134 -9.33 8.29 -14.46
C GLY A 134 -8.92 6.85 -14.82
N TRP A 135 -7.82 6.36 -14.26
CA TRP A 135 -7.16 5.11 -14.62
C TRP A 135 -7.46 3.94 -13.67
N GLN A 136 -8.48 4.08 -12.82
CA GLN A 136 -8.84 3.05 -11.84
C GLN A 136 -9.03 1.65 -12.43
N LYS A 137 -9.50 1.52 -13.68
CA LYS A 137 -9.71 0.21 -14.32
C LYS A 137 -8.39 -0.54 -14.56
N ILE A 138 -7.38 0.16 -15.07
CA ILE A 138 -6.05 -0.42 -15.34
C ILE A 138 -5.37 -0.74 -14.01
N GLY A 139 -5.43 0.19 -13.05
CA GLY A 139 -4.90 -0.02 -11.71
C GLY A 139 -5.53 -1.23 -11.01
N ALA A 140 -6.84 -1.43 -11.14
CA ALA A 140 -7.53 -2.57 -10.57
C ALA A 140 -7.06 -3.92 -11.15
N VAL A 141 -6.86 -3.99 -12.47
CA VAL A 141 -6.36 -5.22 -13.13
C VAL A 141 -4.93 -5.55 -12.69
N ILE A 142 -4.06 -4.55 -12.65
CA ILE A 142 -2.67 -4.72 -12.20
C ILE A 142 -2.64 -5.20 -10.74
N ASN A 143 -3.43 -4.56 -9.88
CA ASN A 143 -3.46 -4.91 -8.46
C ASN A 143 -4.02 -6.32 -8.24
N LEU A 144 -5.07 -6.70 -8.97
CA LEU A 144 -5.63 -8.05 -8.90
C LEU A 144 -4.60 -9.10 -9.32
N GLY A 145 -3.89 -8.87 -10.43
CA GLY A 145 -2.85 -9.78 -10.91
C GLY A 145 -1.70 -9.93 -9.92
N ALA A 146 -1.21 -8.82 -9.35
CA ALA A 146 -0.12 -8.86 -8.37
C ALA A 146 -0.50 -9.67 -7.12
N TYR A 147 -1.68 -9.42 -6.55
CA TYR A 147 -2.11 -10.09 -5.32
C TYR A 147 -2.36 -11.59 -5.52
N TYR A 148 -3.06 -11.96 -6.60
CA TYR A 148 -3.47 -13.35 -6.81
C TYR A 148 -2.38 -14.23 -7.43
N LEU A 149 -1.55 -13.68 -8.32
CA LEU A 149 -0.54 -14.47 -9.04
C LEU A 149 0.82 -14.50 -8.34
N LEU A 150 1.13 -13.51 -7.51
CA LEU A 150 2.43 -13.41 -6.83
C LEU A 150 2.28 -13.39 -5.31
N GLY A 151 1.48 -12.46 -4.76
CA GLY A 151 1.40 -12.25 -3.31
C GLY A 151 0.97 -13.50 -2.54
N ILE A 152 -0.20 -14.05 -2.87
CA ILE A 152 -0.76 -15.22 -2.18
C ILE A 152 0.14 -16.47 -2.34
N PRO A 153 0.60 -16.85 -3.55
CA PRO A 153 1.49 -18.00 -3.71
C PRO A 153 2.80 -17.87 -2.93
N VAL A 154 3.42 -16.69 -2.94
CA VAL A 154 4.68 -16.44 -2.21
C VAL A 154 4.44 -16.48 -0.69
N ALA A 155 3.37 -15.87 -0.20
CA ALA A 155 2.99 -15.90 1.21
C ALA A 155 2.80 -17.34 1.72
N VAL A 156 2.03 -18.16 0.99
CA VAL A 156 1.77 -19.56 1.35
C VAL A 156 3.06 -20.38 1.31
N PHE A 157 3.89 -20.18 0.28
CA PHE A 157 5.16 -20.89 0.16
C PHE A 157 6.11 -20.56 1.33
N LEU A 158 6.31 -19.28 1.65
CA LEU A 158 7.21 -18.86 2.72
C LEU A 158 6.70 -19.27 4.11
N ALA A 159 5.40 -19.14 4.35
CA ALA A 159 4.82 -19.45 5.65
C ALA A 159 4.82 -20.96 5.95
N PHE A 160 4.40 -21.78 4.99
CA PHE A 160 4.15 -23.21 5.21
C PHE A 160 5.25 -24.14 4.70
N VAL A 161 5.93 -23.80 3.60
CA VAL A 161 7.00 -24.65 3.01
C VAL A 161 8.36 -24.28 3.58
N CYS A 162 8.67 -22.99 3.70
CA CYS A 162 9.92 -22.52 4.30
C CYS A 162 9.85 -22.39 5.83
N HIS A 163 8.69 -22.66 6.44
CA HIS A 163 8.46 -22.59 7.88
C HIS A 163 8.79 -21.24 8.53
N PHE A 164 8.65 -20.12 7.79
CA PHE A 164 8.84 -18.77 8.34
C PHE A 164 7.63 -18.22 9.11
N GLY A 165 6.54 -18.98 9.22
CA GLY A 165 5.39 -18.62 10.04
C GLY A 165 4.75 -17.30 9.63
N GLY A 166 4.32 -16.49 10.61
CA GLY A 166 3.71 -15.18 10.37
C GLY A 166 4.62 -14.21 9.60
N LYS A 167 5.95 -14.30 9.75
CA LYS A 167 6.90 -13.46 9.00
C LYS A 167 6.83 -13.76 7.50
N GLY A 168 6.71 -15.04 7.14
CA GLY A 168 6.55 -15.48 5.75
C GLY A 168 5.25 -15.02 5.10
N LEU A 169 4.15 -14.93 5.87
CA LEU A 169 2.90 -14.34 5.38
C LEU A 169 3.09 -12.85 5.06
N TRP A 170 3.79 -12.11 5.93
CA TRP A 170 4.07 -10.68 5.76
C TRP A 170 4.95 -10.40 4.54
N ASP A 171 5.99 -11.21 4.33
CA ASP A 171 6.89 -11.07 3.18
C ASP A 171 6.18 -11.27 1.84
N GLY A 172 5.16 -12.14 1.79
CA GLY A 172 4.36 -12.33 0.58
C GLY A 172 3.49 -11.11 0.25
N ASP A 173 2.91 -10.45 1.25
CA ASP A 173 2.17 -9.20 1.08
C ASP A 173 3.10 -8.07 0.60
N TYR A 174 4.26 -7.93 1.24
CA TYR A 174 5.30 -6.98 0.84
C TYR A 174 5.75 -7.16 -0.61
N SER A 175 5.97 -8.41 -1.03
CA SER A 175 6.39 -8.77 -2.39
C SER A 175 5.36 -8.30 -3.43
N CYS A 176 4.08 -8.48 -3.13
CA CYS A 176 2.99 -8.02 -3.98
C CYS A 176 2.99 -6.50 -4.13
N THR A 177 3.02 -5.78 -3.01
CA THR A 177 2.95 -4.32 -3.00
C THR A 177 4.17 -3.70 -3.70
N LEU A 178 5.34 -4.31 -3.57
CA LEU A 178 6.54 -3.91 -4.31
C LEU A 178 6.37 -4.10 -5.83
N CYS A 179 5.88 -5.26 -6.28
CA CYS A 179 5.60 -5.51 -7.69
C CYS A 179 4.57 -4.52 -8.26
N ALA A 180 3.47 -4.29 -7.54
CA ALA A 180 2.46 -3.32 -7.93
C ALA A 180 3.04 -1.91 -7.99
N SER A 181 3.86 -1.52 -7.01
CA SER A 181 4.60 -0.25 -6.99
C SER A 181 5.43 -0.09 -8.25
N ILE A 182 6.29 -1.04 -8.59
CA ILE A 182 7.18 -0.96 -9.76
C ILE A 182 6.39 -0.75 -11.05
N VAL A 183 5.29 -1.48 -11.24
CA VAL A 183 4.43 -1.35 -12.44
C VAL A 183 3.75 0.03 -12.49
N THR A 184 3.44 0.59 -11.33
CA THR A 184 2.74 1.87 -11.16
C THR A 184 3.71 3.07 -11.10
N CYS A 185 5.00 2.84 -10.88
CA CYS A 185 6.04 3.84 -10.56
C CYS A 185 6.53 4.68 -11.76
N ASP A 186 5.86 4.63 -12.92
CA ASP A 186 6.10 5.60 -13.99
C ASP A 186 4.98 6.66 -14.04
N PRO A 187 4.99 7.65 -13.14
CA PRO A 187 4.01 8.73 -13.15
C PRO A 187 4.09 9.56 -14.44
N ASN A 188 5.23 9.59 -15.14
CA ASN A 188 5.37 10.25 -16.44
C ASN A 188 4.70 9.47 -17.57
N ARG A 189 4.66 8.12 -17.51
CA ARG A 189 3.89 7.28 -18.42
C ARG A 189 2.40 7.37 -18.13
N MET A 190 2.00 7.39 -16.87
CA MET A 190 0.61 7.64 -16.49
C MET A 190 0.12 9.00 -16.99
N TYR A 191 0.93 10.04 -16.78
CA TYR A 191 0.66 11.39 -17.27
C TYR A 191 0.61 11.46 -18.82
N ARG A 192 1.62 10.94 -19.53
CA ARG A 192 1.70 10.98 -21.01
C ARG A 192 0.55 10.23 -21.68
N LEU A 193 0.10 9.14 -21.10
CA LEU A 193 -1.01 8.35 -21.63
C LEU A 193 -2.38 8.96 -21.27
N GLY A 194 -2.48 9.70 -20.16
CA GLY A 194 -3.63 10.54 -19.82
C GLY A 194 -3.87 11.67 -20.83
N GLU A 195 -2.80 12.34 -21.29
CA GLU A 195 -2.90 13.32 -22.38
C GLU A 195 -3.34 12.70 -23.71
N ARG A 196 -2.82 11.51 -24.06
CA ARG A 196 -3.25 10.78 -25.28
C ARG A 196 -4.72 10.36 -25.26
N GLY A 197 -5.25 10.03 -24.08
CA GLY A 197 -6.68 9.69 -23.91
C GLY A 197 -7.62 10.88 -24.08
N LYS A 198 -7.21 12.08 -23.63
CA LYS A 198 -7.99 13.33 -23.82
C LYS A 198 -7.85 13.91 -25.22
N GLN A 199 -6.67 13.84 -25.86
CA GLN A 199 -6.50 14.23 -27.27
C GLN A 199 -7.29 13.33 -28.24
N ARG A 200 -7.65 12.10 -27.83
CA ARG A 200 -8.52 11.18 -28.58
C ARG A 200 -10.02 11.42 -28.40
N LYS A 201 -10.45 12.43 -27.64
CA LYS A 201 -11.79 13.02 -27.80
C LYS A 201 -11.67 14.27 -28.70
N PRO A 202 -11.51 14.14 -30.03
CA PRO A 202 -11.66 15.28 -30.91
C PRO A 202 -13.14 15.66 -30.91
N LEU A 203 -13.46 16.93 -30.61
CA LEU A 203 -14.40 17.81 -31.33
C LEU A 203 -15.71 17.26 -31.97
N THR A 204 -16.23 16.08 -31.60
CA THR A 204 -17.49 15.55 -32.16
C THR A 204 -18.74 16.05 -31.46
N GLU A 205 -18.64 17.04 -30.56
CA GLU A 205 -19.79 17.73 -29.95
C GLU A 205 -19.90 19.22 -30.35
N SER A 206 -19.25 19.65 -31.46
CA SER A 206 -19.38 21.02 -31.97
C SER A 206 -20.15 21.12 -33.30
N ILE A 207 -20.76 20.04 -33.79
CA ILE A 207 -21.61 20.11 -34.99
C ILE A 207 -22.81 19.18 -34.80
N ALA A 208 -23.88 19.73 -34.22
CA ALA A 208 -25.23 19.31 -34.55
C ALA A 208 -26.04 20.60 -34.78
N PRO A 209 -26.83 20.67 -35.87
CA PRO A 209 -27.43 21.89 -36.39
C PRO A 209 -28.51 22.49 -35.49
#